data_AF-A0A7X5ED86-F1
#
_entry.id   AF-A0A7X5ED86-F1
#
_cell.length_a   1.000
_cell.length_b   1.000
_cell.length_c   1.000
_cell.angle_alpha   90.00
_cell.angle_beta   90.00
_cell.angle_gamma   90.00
#
_symmetry.space_group_name_H-M   'P 1'
#
loop_
_entity.id
_entity.type
_entity.pdbx_description
1 polymer ?
#
loop_
_entity_poly.entity_id
_entity_poly.type
_entity_poly.pdbx_seq_one_letter_code
_entity_poly.pdbx_strand_id
1 'polypeptide(L)'
;MKIAVCDDSREDRGALRALLEACGHDFEIREYGSGEELYADMGYVRECSIVFLDINMEGMDKAVVLVTHDPHIASYCKKIYFLDEGRVGRPCVRNGNQGDFYDEIIHHMASLQ
;
A
#
# COMPACT_ATOMS: atom_id res chain seq x y z
N MET A 1 9.52 -7.27 -17.29
CA MET A 1 8.44 -7.48 -16.29
C MET A 1 7.46 -6.32 -16.40
N LYS A 2 6.15 -6.55 -16.26
CA LYS A 2 5.15 -5.48 -16.30
C LYS A 2 4.97 -4.85 -14.92
N ILE A 3 5.08 -3.54 -14.85
CA ILE A 3 4.90 -2.74 -13.64
C ILE A 3 3.86 -1.65 -13.92
N ALA A 4 2.97 -1.43 -12.95
CA ALA A 4 2.10 -0.27 -12.90
C ALA A 4 2.54 0.66 -11.77
N VAL A 5 2.55 1.96 -12.03
CA VAL A 5 2.81 3.02 -11.03
C VAL A 5 1.59 3.93 -11.01
N CYS A 6 0.85 3.93 -9.91
CA CYS A 6 -0.35 4.75 -9.75
C CYS A 6 -0.16 5.69 -8.55
N ASP A 7 0.00 6.97 -8.83
CA ASP A 7 0.29 8.01 -7.85
C ASP A 7 -0.25 9.33 -8.41
N ASP A 8 -0.89 10.19 -7.62
CA ASP A 8 -1.41 11.48 -8.13
C ASP A 8 -0.28 12.51 -8.33
N SER A 9 0.86 12.33 -7.63
CA SER A 9 2.06 13.13 -7.76
C SER A 9 2.89 12.72 -8.98
N ARG A 10 2.92 13.61 -9.99
CA ARG A 10 3.75 13.40 -11.20
C ARG A 10 5.25 13.35 -10.88
N GLU A 11 5.68 14.06 -9.84
CA GLU A 11 7.07 14.05 -9.40
C GLU A 11 7.48 12.67 -8.86
N ASP A 12 6.63 12.07 -8.02
CA ASP A 12 6.90 10.75 -7.42
C ASP A 12 6.90 9.64 -8.48
N ARG A 13 5.97 9.68 -9.45
CA ARG A 13 5.99 8.75 -10.60
C ARG A 13 7.29 8.84 -11.39
N GLY A 14 7.74 10.07 -11.69
CA GLY A 14 8.97 10.32 -12.43
C GLY A 14 10.22 9.83 -11.67
N ALA A 15 10.28 10.09 -10.36
CA ALA A 15 11.36 9.63 -9.51
C ALA A 15 11.42 8.10 -9.43
N LEU A 16 10.27 7.44 -9.26
CA LEU A 16 10.18 5.98 -9.21
C LEU A 16 10.53 5.35 -10.56
N ARG A 17 10.09 5.93 -11.68
CA ARG A 17 10.51 5.48 -13.01
C ARG A 17 12.02 5.52 -13.17
N ALA A 18 12.65 6.64 -12.83
CA ALA A 18 14.10 6.79 -12.94
C ALA A 18 14.84 5.75 -12.07
N LEU A 19 14.33 5.46 -10.87
CA LEU A 19 14.87 4.42 -9.99
C LEU A 19 14.71 3.02 -10.59
N LEU A 20 13.55 2.69 -11.16
CA LEU A 20 13.32 1.40 -11.81
C LEU A 20 14.22 1.22 -13.05
N GLU A 21 14.38 2.26 -13.86
CA GLU A 21 15.28 2.23 -15.02
C GLU A 21 16.75 2.06 -14.62
N ALA A 22 17.15 2.62 -13.46
CA ALA A 22 18.50 2.46 -12.91
C ALA A 22 18.80 1.03 -12.41
N CYS A 23 17.78 0.19 -12.16
CA CYS A 23 17.98 -1.20 -11.71
C CYS A 23 18.58 -2.13 -12.78
N GLY A 24 18.73 -1.69 -14.02
CA GLY A 24 19.37 -2.48 -15.09
C GLY A 24 18.53 -3.66 -15.60
N HIS A 25 17.21 -3.59 -15.40
CA HIS A 25 16.24 -4.58 -15.86
C HIS A 25 15.29 -3.98 -16.90
N ASP A 26 14.84 -4.80 -17.85
CA ASP A 26 13.85 -4.39 -18.83
C ASP A 26 12.44 -4.47 -18.22
N PHE A 27 11.89 -3.30 -17.91
CA PHE A 27 10.56 -3.13 -17.34
C PHE A 27 9.63 -2.47 -18.34
N GLU A 28 8.46 -3.07 -18.55
CA GLU A 28 7.35 -2.38 -19.20
C GLU A 28 6.60 -1.64 -18.09
N ILE A 29 6.73 -0.30 -18.04
CA ILE A 29 6.18 0.54 -16.97
C ILE A 29 5.06 1.41 -17.53
N ARG A 30 3.86 1.28 -16.97
CA ARG A 30 2.75 2.24 -17.18
C ARG A 30 2.49 3.06 -15.94
N GLU A 31 2.22 4.34 -16.16
CA GLU A 31 1.91 5.31 -15.11
C GLU A 31 0.45 5.72 -15.18
N TYR A 32 -0.15 5.95 -14.00
CA TYR A 32 -1.53 6.38 -13.82
C TYR A 32 -1.55 7.53 -12.82
N GLY A 33 -2.23 8.62 -13.16
CA GLY A 33 -2.37 9.80 -12.30
C GLY A 33 -3.59 9.78 -11.39
N SER A 34 -4.49 8.80 -11.55
CA SER A 34 -5.65 8.62 -10.69
C SER A 34 -6.09 7.15 -10.60
N GLY A 35 -6.92 6.85 -9.60
CA GLY A 35 -7.55 5.54 -9.46
C GLY A 35 -8.47 5.18 -10.64
N GLU A 36 -9.15 6.16 -11.25
CA GLU A 36 -9.99 5.93 -12.44
C GLU A 36 -9.16 5.50 -13.65
N GLU A 37 -8.01 6.14 -13.88
CA GLU A 37 -7.09 5.79 -14.96
C GLU A 37 -6.56 4.36 -14.78
N LEU A 38 -6.12 4.03 -13.57
CA LEU A 38 -5.66 2.67 -13.24
C LEU A 38 -6.78 1.63 -13.46
N TYR A 39 -8.01 1.97 -13.06
CA TYR A 39 -9.16 1.08 -13.20
C TYR A 39 -9.58 0.87 -14.66
N ALA A 40 -9.47 1.89 -15.50
CA ALA A 40 -9.79 1.80 -16.93
C ALA A 40 -8.85 0.83 -17.67
N ASP A 41 -7.64 0.59 -17.15
CA ASP A 41 -6.62 -0.29 -17.75
C ASP A 41 -6.41 -1.60 -16.96
N MET A 42 -7.47 -2.11 -16.31
CA MET A 42 -7.40 -3.35 -15.51
C MET A 42 -6.94 -4.58 -16.29
N GLY A 43 -7.01 -4.57 -17.63
CA GLY A 43 -6.41 -5.60 -18.48
C GLY A 43 -4.89 -5.67 -18.31
N TYR A 44 -4.21 -4.52 -18.39
CA TYR A 44 -2.78 -4.42 -18.15
C TYR A 44 -2.41 -4.68 -16.69
N VAL A 45 -3.16 -4.11 -15.74
CA VAL A 45 -2.89 -4.25 -14.30
C VAL A 45 -2.91 -5.71 -13.87
N ARG A 46 -3.80 -6.53 -14.42
CA ARG A 46 -3.87 -7.97 -14.14
C ARG A 46 -2.65 -8.76 -14.63
N GLU A 47 -1.91 -8.25 -15.61
CA GLU A 47 -0.69 -8.85 -16.13
C GLU A 47 0.57 -8.29 -15.43
N CYS A 48 0.43 -7.27 -14.59
CA CYS A 48 1.54 -6.70 -13.84
C CYS A 48 2.04 -7.67 -12.77
N SER A 49 3.36 -7.76 -12.64
CA SER A 49 3.98 -8.49 -11.53
C SER A 49 4.07 -7.64 -10.27
N ILE A 50 4.15 -6.31 -10.43
CA ILE A 50 4.21 -5.34 -9.33
C ILE A 50 3.31 -4.15 -9.67
N VAL A 51 2.56 -3.68 -8.68
CA VAL A 51 1.80 -2.43 -8.74
C VAL A 51 2.27 -1.55 -7.60
N PHE A 52 2.90 -0.42 -7.92
CA PHE A 52 3.16 0.64 -6.97
C PHE A 52 1.92 1.54 -6.91
N LEU A 53 1.42 1.76 -5.70
CA LEU A 53 0.14 2.42 -5.48
C LEU A 53 0.29 3.42 -4.35
N ASP A 54 0.00 4.69 -4.64
CA ASP A 54 -0.21 5.68 -3.61
C ASP A 54 -1.51 5.34 -2.85
N ILE A 55 -1.36 5.09 -1.55
CA ILE A 55 -2.44 4.74 -0.65
C ILE A 55 -3.21 5.96 -0.13
N ASN A 56 -2.67 7.17 -0.31
CA ASN A 56 -3.26 8.42 0.16
C ASN A 56 -3.99 9.21 -0.94
N MET A 57 -4.05 8.65 -2.15
CA MET A 57 -4.70 9.24 -3.31
C MET A 57 -6.20 9.46 -3.10
N GLU A 58 -6.69 10.69 -3.33
CA GLU A 58 -8.12 10.99 -3.32
C GLU A 58 -8.85 10.22 -4.44
N GLY A 59 -10.08 9.75 -4.18
CA GLY A 59 -10.89 9.01 -5.18
C GLY A 59 -10.61 7.51 -5.27
N MET A 60 -9.59 7.00 -4.58
CA MET A 60 -9.40 5.57 -4.42
C MET A 60 -10.30 4.98 -3.32
N ASP A 61 -11.57 4.76 -3.65
CA ASP A 61 -12.54 4.04 -2.79
C ASP A 61 -12.31 2.52 -2.77
N LYS A 62 -11.05 2.08 -2.73
CA LYS A 62 -10.67 0.66 -2.77
C LYS A 62 -10.07 0.21 -1.44
N ALA A 63 -10.39 -1.02 -1.07
CA ALA A 63 -9.74 -1.66 0.08
C ALA A 63 -8.38 -2.20 -0.38
N VAL A 64 -7.30 -1.56 0.07
CA VAL A 64 -5.93 -2.08 -0.05
C VAL A 64 -5.62 -2.93 1.18
N VAL A 65 -5.17 -4.16 0.96
CA VAL A 65 -4.68 -5.03 2.02
C VAL A 65 -3.16 -5.08 1.92
N LEU A 66 -2.48 -4.67 2.98
CA LEU A 66 -1.03 -4.75 3.11
C LEU A 66 -0.67 -5.65 4.29
N VAL A 67 0.48 -6.29 4.22
CA VAL A 67 1.08 -7.03 5.34
C VAL A 67 2.36 -6.29 5.72
N THR A 68 2.46 -5.92 6.99
CA THR A 68 3.61 -5.20 7.51
C THR A 68 3.96 -5.70 8.91
N HIS A 69 5.26 -5.70 9.22
CA HIS A 69 5.75 -5.84 10.59
C HIS A 69 5.93 -4.48 11.29
N ASP A 70 5.75 -3.38 10.56
CA ASP A 70 5.92 -2.03 11.06
C ASP A 70 4.60 -1.47 11.63
N PRO A 71 4.53 -1.23 12.96
CA PRO A 71 3.34 -0.68 13.60
C PRO A 71 3.02 0.75 13.15
N HIS A 72 4.02 1.52 12.74
CA HIS A 72 3.82 2.88 12.24
C HIS A 72 3.06 2.85 10.91
N ILE A 73 3.48 2.01 9.97
CA ILE A 73 2.74 1.83 8.71
C ILE A 73 1.31 1.30 8.98
N ALA A 74 1.16 0.32 9.88
CA ALA A 74 -0.14 -0.23 10.24
C ALA A 74 -1.10 0.81 10.83
N SER A 75 -0.59 1.80 11.57
CA SER A 75 -1.40 2.86 12.20
C SER A 75 -2.08 3.82 11.21
N TYR A 76 -1.61 3.87 9.96
CA TYR A 76 -2.29 4.63 8.90
C TYR A 76 -3.56 3.93 8.39
N CYS A 77 -3.72 2.62 8.64
CA CYS A 77 -4.88 1.86 8.22
C CYS A 77 -6.14 2.21 9.04
N LYS A 78 -7.32 2.03 8.43
CA LYS A 78 -8.61 2.14 9.12
C LYS A 78 -8.88 0.94 10.04
N LYS A 79 -8.34 -0.22 9.68
CA LYS A 79 -8.50 -1.50 10.37
C LYS A 79 -7.26 -2.36 10.13
N ILE A 80 -6.81 -3.06 11.16
CA ILE A 80 -5.73 -4.04 11.08
C ILE A 80 -6.20 -5.38 11.65
N TYR A 81 -5.54 -6.45 11.22
CA TYR A 81 -5.68 -7.77 11.81
C TYR A 81 -4.29 -8.28 12.18
N PHE A 82 -4.11 -8.73 13.42
CA PHE A 82 -2.87 -9.40 13.82
C PHE A 82 -2.84 -10.81 13.25
N LEU A 83 -1.69 -11.20 12.72
CA LEU A 83 -1.41 -12.56 12.27
C LEU A 83 -0.51 -13.22 13.31
N ASP A 84 -1.01 -14.27 13.95
CA ASP A 84 -0.31 -15.02 14.99
C ASP A 84 -0.35 -16.52 14.67
N GLU A 85 0.81 -17.13 14.46
CA GLU A 85 0.94 -18.54 14.04
C GLU A 85 0.00 -18.96 12.89
N GLY A 86 -0.17 -18.09 11.89
CA GLY A 86 -1.05 -18.35 10.75
C GLY A 86 -2.54 -18.19 11.05
N ARG A 87 -2.91 -17.69 12.24
CA ARG A 87 -4.27 -17.36 12.62
C ARG A 87 -4.49 -15.85 12.54
N VAL A 88 -5.65 -15.47 12.01
CA VAL A 88 -6.10 -14.07 11.97
C VAL A 88 -6.79 -13.77 13.31
N GLY A 89 -6.21 -12.85 14.08
CA GLY A 89 -6.75 -12.39 15.35
C GLY A 89 -7.97 -11.48 15.19
N ARG A 90 -8.44 -10.92 16.32
CA ARG A 90 -9.53 -9.94 16.29
C ARG A 90 -9.06 -8.64 15.59
N PRO A 91 -9.95 -7.94 14.87
CA PRO A 91 -9.59 -6.67 14.25
C PRO A 91 -9.41 -5.57 15.29
N CYS A 92 -8.36 -4.77 15.14
CA CYS A 92 -8.26 -3.45 15.76
C CYS A 92 -8.70 -2.40 14.73
N VAL A 93 -9.58 -1.48 15.15
CA VAL A 93 -10.18 -0.47 14.27
C VAL A 93 -9.81 0.90 14.80
N ARG A 94 -9.29 1.77 13.94
CA ARG A 94 -8.86 3.12 14.33
C ARG A 94 -10.06 3.94 14.79
N ASN A 95 -10.10 4.29 16.07
CA ASN A 95 -11.12 5.14 16.69
C ASN A 95 -10.48 6.42 17.23
N GLY A 96 -10.18 7.37 16.35
CA GLY A 96 -9.52 8.62 16.72
C GLY A 96 -8.40 8.98 15.77
N ASN A 97 -7.34 9.59 16.31
CA ASN A 97 -6.17 9.99 15.53
C ASN A 97 -5.21 8.81 15.30
N GLN A 98 -4.26 8.97 14.39
CA GLN A 98 -3.29 7.93 14.04
C GLN A 98 -2.32 7.61 15.20
N GLY A 99 -1.98 8.57 16.05
CA GLY A 99 -1.08 8.38 17.19
C GLY A 99 -1.69 7.49 18.27
N ASP A 100 -2.95 7.73 18.66
CA ASP A 100 -3.66 6.89 19.63
C ASP A 100 -3.73 5.43 19.15
N PHE A 101 -3.95 5.24 17.85
CA PHE A 101 -4.01 3.92 17.25
C PHE A 101 -2.64 3.26 17.16
N TYR A 102 -1.59 4.02 16.87
CA TYR A 102 -0.21 3.53 16.93
C TYR A 102 0.14 3.01 18.33
N ASP A 103 -0.21 3.74 19.38
CA ASP A 103 0.03 3.33 20.76
C ASP A 103 -0.73 2.04 21.13
N GLU A 104 -1.99 1.90 20.66
CA GLU A 104 -2.78 0.66 20.81
C GLU A 104 -2.07 -0.53 20.14
N ILE A 105 -1.55 -0.34 18.92
CA ILE A 105 -0.83 -1.38 18.16
C ILE A 105 0.43 -1.80 18.91
N ILE A 106 1.24 -0.85 19.36
CA ILE A 106 2.46 -1.13 20.12
C ILE A 106 2.15 -1.89 21.39
N HIS A 107 1.10 -1.50 22.13
CA HIS A 107 0.70 -2.18 23.34
C HIS A 107 0.28 -3.64 23.07
N HIS A 108 -0.46 -3.89 21.98
CA HIS A 108 -0.84 -5.24 21.58
C HIS A 108 0.36 -6.06 21.11
N MET A 109 1.31 -5.47 20.38
CA MET A 109 2.53 -6.18 19.97
C MET A 109 3.41 -6.56 21.15
N ALA A 110 3.50 -5.68 22.17
CA ALA A 110 4.26 -5.96 23.39
C ALA A 110 3.65 -7.07 24.25
N SER A 111 2.33 -7.30 24.18
CA SER A 111 1.65 -8.37 24.91
C SER A 111 1.70 -9.75 24.22
N LEU A 112 2.17 -9.79 22.97
CA LEU A 112 2.37 -11.01 22.18
C LEU A 112 3.79 -11.59 22.32
N GLN A 113 4.63 -11.03 23.21
CA GLN A 113 5.98 -11.54 23.52
C GLN A 113 5.99 -12.60 24.62
#